data_AF-A0A7S2MJG8-F1
#
_entry.id   AF-A0A7S2MJG8-F1
#
_cell.length_a   1.000
_cell.length_b   1.000
_cell.length_c   1.000
_cell.angle_alpha   90.00
_cell.angle_beta   90.00
_cell.angle_gamma   90.00
#
_symmetry.space_group_name_H-M   'P 1'
#
loop_
_entity.id
_entity.type
_entity.pdbx_description
1 polymer ?
#
loop_
_entity_poly.entity_id
_entity_poly.type
_entity_poly.pdbx_seq_one_letter_code
_entity_poly.pdbx_strand_id
1 'polypeptide(L)'
;TSNLLQYIEKQEQNSQSQVYLQWGNQHDNIKVGFWGHLQNKGFRAKQIDHPKIQISLDLPKSIALQQSTQTSMGSQYIGVRTLYTNYDSVAGKDPSQMPVGGMIRVDLLLIPPFSKKVKGWTIRQVPPPGQELMRLPFPNTEPHTASTAIAVQPCKIEYKVPAHVLVRKSPTISWWDKDAEKWSTDGITEISWEPENRKISFFSARLAALSITQERHLDLPYQYWSMRPVAPLMCELSIKAARYELQFVIS
;
A
#
# COMPACT_ATOMS: atom_id res chain seq x y z
N THR A 1 3.34 15.99 4.64
CA THR A 1 3.75 15.01 5.68
C THR A 1 3.82 15.65 7.06
N SER A 2 4.28 16.90 7.20
CA SER A 2 4.22 17.69 8.45
C SER A 2 2.87 17.65 9.18
N ASN A 3 1.75 17.74 8.44
CA ASN A 3 0.40 17.66 9.01
C ASN A 3 0.08 16.32 9.69
N LEU A 4 0.70 15.22 9.25
CA LEU A 4 0.49 13.89 9.84
C LEU A 4 1.07 13.85 11.26
N LEU A 5 2.28 14.38 11.45
CA LEU A 5 2.93 14.43 12.77
C LEU A 5 2.16 15.32 13.74
N GLN A 6 1.69 16.50 13.28
CA GLN A 6 0.85 17.37 14.10
C GLN A 6 -0.45 16.68 14.52
N TYR A 7 -1.05 15.87 13.64
CA TYR A 7 -2.26 15.12 13.97
C TYR A 7 -1.97 14.03 15.00
N ILE A 8 -0.87 13.28 14.84
CA ILE A 8 -0.44 12.26 15.80
C ILE A 8 -0.16 12.90 17.17
N GLU A 9 0.50 14.06 17.21
CA GLU A 9 0.77 14.80 18.45
C GLU A 9 -0.50 15.26 19.16
N LYS A 10 -1.52 15.72 18.42
CA LYS A 10 -2.80 16.10 19.02
C LYS A 10 -3.57 14.91 19.63
N GLN A 11 -3.18 13.68 19.29
CA GLN A 11 -3.75 12.47 19.88
C GLN A 11 -3.09 12.11 21.23
N GLU A 12 -2.17 12.94 21.77
CA GLU A 12 -1.48 12.77 23.08
C GLU A 12 -2.40 12.73 24.32
N GLN A 13 -3.72 12.67 24.16
CA GLN A 13 -4.65 12.34 25.26
C GLN A 13 -5.26 10.94 25.17
N ASN A 14 -4.92 10.14 24.15
CA ASN A 14 -5.35 8.76 24.12
C ASN A 14 -4.39 7.90 24.94
N SER A 15 -4.94 7.23 25.94
CA SER A 15 -4.36 6.22 26.82
C SER A 15 -3.74 5.01 26.08
N GLN A 16 -3.62 5.06 24.75
CA GLN A 16 -3.22 3.98 23.89
C GLN A 16 -1.92 4.34 23.17
N SER A 17 -0.92 3.49 23.34
CA SER A 17 0.40 3.57 22.75
C SER A 17 0.46 3.41 21.23
N GLN A 18 -0.69 3.51 20.56
CA GLN A 18 -0.87 3.29 19.14
C GLN A 18 -1.86 4.30 18.58
N VAL A 19 -1.68 4.67 17.33
CA VAL A 19 -2.54 5.60 16.60
C VAL A 19 -3.02 4.95 15.32
N TYR A 20 -4.31 5.10 15.01
CA TYR A 20 -4.93 4.63 13.78
C TYR A 20 -5.64 5.80 13.11
N LEU A 21 -5.25 6.11 11.88
CA LEU A 21 -5.85 7.17 11.07
C LEU A 21 -6.25 6.59 9.72
N GLN A 22 -7.37 7.07 9.18
CA GLN A 22 -7.85 6.68 7.87
C GLN A 22 -8.59 7.84 7.21
N TRP A 23 -8.27 8.09 5.95
CA TRP A 23 -8.91 9.12 5.11
C TRP A 23 -9.42 8.48 3.81
N GLY A 24 -10.59 8.93 3.38
CA GLY A 24 -11.37 8.30 2.32
C GLY A 24 -12.23 7.13 2.82
N ASN A 25 -12.91 6.49 1.88
CA ASN A 25 -13.84 5.38 2.04
C ASN A 25 -13.60 4.33 0.95
N GLN A 26 -14.31 3.20 1.03
CA GLN A 26 -14.21 2.11 0.05
C GLN A 26 -14.46 2.52 -1.41
N HIS A 27 -15.23 3.59 -1.65
CA HIS A 27 -15.57 4.09 -2.99
C HIS A 27 -14.69 5.24 -3.48
N ASP A 28 -13.82 5.78 -2.62
CA ASP A 28 -13.01 6.94 -2.97
C ASP A 28 -11.81 6.54 -3.84
N ASN A 29 -11.46 7.43 -4.77
CA ASN A 29 -10.34 7.24 -5.70
C ASN A 29 -8.97 7.34 -5.04
N ILE A 30 -8.90 7.95 -3.86
CA ILE A 30 -7.69 8.06 -3.04
C ILE A 30 -8.05 7.65 -1.63
N LYS A 31 -7.27 6.74 -1.06
CA LYS A 31 -7.48 6.24 0.31
C LYS A 31 -6.15 6.23 1.03
N VAL A 32 -6.15 6.69 2.28
CA VAL A 32 -4.92 6.74 3.09
C VAL A 32 -5.19 6.08 4.43
N GLY A 33 -4.42 5.04 4.74
CA GLY A 33 -4.36 4.44 6.07
C GLY A 33 -3.05 4.79 6.74
N PHE A 34 -3.08 5.00 8.04
CA PHE A 34 -1.89 5.17 8.85
C PHE A 34 -2.05 4.49 10.20
N TRP A 35 -1.05 3.69 10.55
CA TRP A 35 -0.88 3.15 11.88
C TRP A 35 0.45 3.64 12.46
N GLY A 36 0.45 4.07 13.72
CA GLY A 36 1.65 4.43 14.47
C GLY A 36 1.78 3.61 15.74
N HIS A 37 2.98 3.11 16.03
CA HIS A 37 3.36 2.49 17.29
C HIS A 37 4.27 3.42 18.08
N LEU A 38 3.72 4.05 19.11
CA LEU A 38 4.33 5.16 19.84
C LEU A 38 5.02 4.68 21.13
N GLN A 39 5.59 3.47 21.08
CA GLN A 39 6.34 2.87 22.17
C GLN A 39 7.73 2.46 21.71
N ASN A 40 8.70 2.55 22.63
CA ASN A 40 10.06 2.09 22.40
C ASN A 40 10.22 0.58 22.61
N LYS A 41 9.19 -0.10 23.11
CA LYS A 41 9.16 -1.55 23.23
C LYS A 41 8.73 -2.13 21.88
N GLY A 42 9.41 -3.16 21.40
CA GLY A 42 9.02 -3.86 20.19
C GLY A 42 7.60 -4.42 20.27
N PHE A 43 6.96 -4.62 19.12
CA PHE A 43 5.64 -5.25 19.01
C PHE A 43 5.75 -6.71 18.58
N ARG A 44 4.77 -7.54 19.01
CA ARG A 44 4.52 -8.85 18.37
C ARG A 44 3.91 -8.64 16.99
N ALA A 45 3.88 -9.67 16.14
CA ALA A 45 3.21 -9.63 14.85
C ALA A 45 1.88 -8.88 14.96
N LYS A 46 1.71 -7.88 14.11
CA LYS A 46 0.69 -6.85 14.31
C LYS A 46 -0.23 -6.78 13.11
N GLN A 47 -1.49 -7.10 13.35
CA GLN A 47 -2.56 -6.81 12.41
C GLN A 47 -2.95 -5.33 12.49
N ILE A 48 -2.94 -4.67 11.35
CA ILE A 48 -3.43 -3.31 11.12
C ILE A 48 -4.66 -3.44 10.26
N ASP A 49 -5.78 -2.89 10.74
CA ASP A 49 -7.02 -2.86 9.98
C ASP A 49 -7.50 -1.41 9.81
N HIS A 50 -7.87 -1.07 8.58
CA HIS A 50 -8.46 0.21 8.21
C HIS A 50 -9.82 -0.04 7.54
N PRO A 51 -10.88 -0.32 8.32
CA PRO A 51 -12.15 -0.83 7.80
C PRO A 51 -12.87 0.18 6.88
N LYS A 52 -12.67 1.49 7.08
CA LYS A 52 -13.33 2.52 6.25
C LYS A 52 -12.84 2.47 4.80
N ILE A 53 -11.56 2.16 4.62
CA ILE A 53 -10.90 2.10 3.30
C ILE A 53 -10.73 0.66 2.79
N GLN A 54 -11.08 -0.33 3.61
CA GLN A 54 -11.04 -1.78 3.30
C GLN A 54 -9.62 -2.22 2.91
N ILE A 55 -8.64 -1.85 3.72
CA ILE A 55 -7.22 -2.23 3.58
C ILE A 55 -6.74 -2.75 4.94
N SER A 56 -6.15 -3.93 4.96
CA SER A 56 -5.53 -4.55 6.14
C SER A 56 -4.11 -5.01 5.83
N LEU A 57 -3.27 -5.07 6.87
CA LEU A 57 -1.90 -5.56 6.79
C LEU A 57 -1.56 -6.38 8.02
N ASP A 58 -0.84 -7.49 7.83
CA ASP A 58 -0.19 -8.22 8.92
C ASP A 58 1.31 -7.94 8.87
N LEU A 59 1.79 -7.20 9.86
CA LEU A 59 3.20 -6.87 10.00
C LEU A 59 3.97 -7.97 10.72
N PRO A 60 5.12 -8.42 10.18
CA PRO A 60 5.98 -9.38 10.84
C PRO A 60 6.71 -8.76 12.02
N LYS A 61 7.17 -9.61 12.95
CA LYS A 61 7.94 -9.19 14.13
C LYS A 61 9.30 -8.58 13.78
N SER A 62 9.84 -8.88 12.59
CA SER A 62 11.11 -8.34 12.10
C SER A 62 11.11 -6.82 12.00
N ILE A 63 9.96 -6.18 11.70
CA ILE A 63 9.84 -4.72 11.68
C ILE A 63 10.05 -4.12 13.08
N ALA A 64 9.52 -4.78 14.12
CA ALA A 64 9.74 -4.33 15.50
C ALA A 64 11.22 -4.39 15.92
N LEU A 65 11.97 -5.36 15.39
CA LEU A 65 13.41 -5.47 15.62
C LEU A 65 14.19 -4.37 14.91
N GLN A 66 13.79 -3.99 13.68
CA GLN A 66 14.40 -2.89 12.93
C GLN A 66 14.28 -1.55 13.65
N GLN A 67 13.19 -1.33 14.41
CA GLN A 67 13.04 -0.15 15.28
C GLN A 67 14.24 0.05 16.22
N SER A 68 14.85 -1.04 16.68
CA SER A 68 15.87 -1.01 17.73
C SER A 68 17.30 -0.84 17.22
N THR A 69 17.56 -1.10 15.92
CA THR A 69 18.91 -1.20 15.37
C THR A 69 19.30 -0.03 14.45
N GLN A 70 18.36 0.77 13.97
CA GLN A 70 18.60 1.67 12.83
C GLN A 70 18.95 3.13 13.17
N THR A 71 19.02 3.54 14.45
CA THR A 71 19.08 4.97 14.76
C THR A 71 20.14 5.35 15.79
N SER A 72 21.14 6.10 15.35
CA SER A 72 22.05 6.89 16.20
C SER A 72 21.33 8.04 16.93
N MET A 73 20.08 8.34 16.56
CA MET A 73 19.27 9.45 17.08
C MET A 73 18.21 9.04 18.13
N GLY A 74 18.60 8.20 19.10
CA GLY A 74 17.79 7.92 20.30
C GLY A 74 16.51 7.12 20.04
N SER A 75 15.54 7.22 20.96
CA SER A 75 14.27 6.50 20.88
C SER A 75 13.35 7.05 19.80
N GLN A 76 13.03 6.23 18.80
CA GLN A 76 12.14 6.58 17.71
C GLN A 76 10.97 5.59 17.60
N TYR A 77 9.86 6.06 17.06
CA TYR A 77 8.62 5.31 16.91
C TYR A 77 8.48 4.82 15.47
N ILE A 78 7.67 3.78 15.25
CA ILE A 78 7.40 3.26 13.89
C ILE A 78 5.99 3.65 13.47
N GLY A 79 5.82 3.97 12.20
CA GLY A 79 4.52 4.01 11.54
C GLY A 79 4.50 3.19 10.27
N VAL A 80 3.30 2.77 9.87
CA VAL A 80 3.04 2.22 8.55
C VAL A 80 1.97 3.06 7.89
N ARG A 81 2.25 3.52 6.68
CA ARG A 81 1.30 4.24 5.85
C ARG A 81 0.91 3.37 4.67
N THR A 82 -0.39 3.28 4.42
CA THR A 82 -0.94 2.80 3.15
C THR A 82 -1.55 3.94 2.36
N LEU A 83 -1.29 3.96 1.05
CA LEU A 83 -1.88 4.88 0.10
C LEU A 83 -2.42 4.07 -1.06
N TYR A 84 -3.72 4.10 -1.28
CA TYR A 84 -4.33 3.57 -2.50
C TYR A 84 -4.71 4.73 -3.42
N THR A 85 -4.43 4.57 -4.72
CA THR A 85 -4.88 5.47 -5.78
C THR A 85 -5.53 4.65 -6.89
N ASN A 86 -6.64 5.14 -7.46
CA ASN A 86 -7.30 4.53 -8.62
C ASN A 86 -6.47 4.65 -9.92
N TYR A 87 -5.55 5.60 -9.96
CA TYR A 87 -4.54 5.76 -11.01
C TYR A 87 -3.22 5.14 -10.56
N ASP A 88 -2.37 4.79 -11.53
CA ASP A 88 -1.01 4.34 -11.26
C ASP A 88 0.00 5.45 -11.62
N SER A 89 0.99 5.68 -10.75
CA SER A 89 1.97 6.74 -10.95
C SER A 89 3.09 6.36 -11.93
N VAL A 90 3.02 5.18 -12.54
CA VAL A 90 4.06 4.58 -13.38
C VAL A 90 3.48 4.16 -14.74
N ALA A 91 2.38 4.80 -15.13
CA ALA A 91 1.62 4.46 -16.33
C ALA A 91 2.51 4.57 -17.56
N GLY A 92 2.49 3.53 -18.39
CA GLY A 92 3.28 3.47 -19.62
C GLY A 92 4.77 3.20 -19.45
N LYS A 93 5.31 3.11 -18.23
CA LYS A 93 6.75 2.88 -18.02
C LYS A 93 7.18 1.45 -18.35
N ASP A 94 6.41 0.46 -17.92
CA ASP A 94 6.64 -0.94 -18.33
C ASP A 94 5.86 -1.23 -19.62
N PRO A 95 6.53 -1.58 -20.73
CA PRO A 95 5.87 -1.84 -22.01
C PRO A 95 5.16 -3.21 -22.06
N SER A 96 5.48 -4.12 -21.14
CA SER A 96 4.95 -5.48 -21.12
C SER A 96 3.76 -5.62 -20.17
N GLN A 97 3.85 -5.01 -18.99
CA GLN A 97 2.86 -5.11 -17.92
C GLN A 97 2.14 -3.78 -17.69
N MET A 98 0.89 -3.86 -17.23
CA MET A 98 0.14 -2.73 -16.72
C MET A 98 -0.57 -3.06 -15.41
N PRO A 99 -0.66 -2.10 -14.49
CA PRO A 99 -1.50 -2.22 -13.31
C PRO A 99 -2.98 -2.14 -13.67
N VAL A 100 -3.83 -2.81 -12.90
CA VAL A 100 -5.28 -2.87 -13.07
C VAL A 100 -5.94 -2.63 -11.73
N GLY A 101 -6.91 -1.71 -11.69
CA GLY A 101 -7.66 -1.40 -10.48
C GLY A 101 -6.93 -0.53 -9.47
N GLY A 102 -5.93 0.22 -9.93
CA GLY A 102 -5.18 1.19 -9.14
C GLY A 102 -3.90 0.61 -8.54
N MET A 103 -3.30 1.36 -7.62
CA MET A 103 -2.03 1.04 -6.99
C MET A 103 -2.14 1.24 -5.49
N ILE A 104 -1.64 0.28 -4.71
CA ILE A 104 -1.47 0.40 -3.26
C ILE A 104 0.02 0.59 -2.96
N ARG A 105 0.34 1.62 -2.19
CA ARG A 105 1.70 1.87 -1.71
C ARG A 105 1.74 1.69 -0.21
N VAL A 106 2.68 0.88 0.26
CA VAL A 106 2.94 0.69 1.68
C VAL A 106 4.32 1.25 2.01
N ASP A 107 4.37 2.18 2.95
CA ASP A 107 5.62 2.76 3.43
C ASP A 107 5.79 2.45 4.93
N LEU A 108 6.94 1.88 5.31
CA LEU A 108 7.40 1.85 6.69
C LEU A 108 8.06 3.19 7.01
N LEU A 109 7.68 3.77 8.15
CA LEU A 109 8.02 5.13 8.52
C LEU A 109 8.68 5.16 9.90
N LEU A 110 9.69 6.00 10.00
CA LEU A 110 10.31 6.40 11.25
C LEU A 110 9.66 7.70 11.72
N ILE A 111 9.06 7.65 12.90
CA ILE A 111 8.38 8.77 13.53
C ILE A 111 9.31 9.32 14.61
N PRO A 112 9.67 10.62 14.56
CA PRO A 112 10.53 11.23 15.55
C PRO A 112 9.87 11.26 16.93
N PRO A 113 10.65 11.34 18.02
CA PRO A 113 10.11 11.49 19.36
C PRO A 113 9.28 12.78 19.47
N PHE A 114 8.15 12.69 20.15
CA PHE A 114 7.28 13.84 20.41
C PHE A 114 7.87 14.77 21.46
N SER A 115 7.28 15.97 21.55
CA SER A 115 7.65 16.93 22.57
C SER A 115 7.39 16.38 23.97
N LYS A 116 8.24 16.74 24.94
CA LYS A 116 8.11 16.32 26.35
C LYS A 116 8.03 17.54 27.25
N LYS A 117 7.22 17.46 28.30
CA LYS A 117 7.20 18.46 29.37
C LYS A 117 8.28 18.15 30.40
N VAL A 118 9.22 19.07 30.58
CA VAL A 118 10.31 18.96 31.56
C VAL A 118 10.35 20.24 32.38
N LYS A 119 10.07 20.14 33.68
CA LYS A 119 10.05 21.29 34.62
C LYS A 119 9.22 22.48 34.10
N GLY A 120 8.05 22.21 33.51
CA GLY A 120 7.16 23.23 32.94
C GLY A 120 7.49 23.67 31.50
N TRP A 121 8.63 23.28 30.94
CA TRP A 121 9.01 23.57 29.56
C TRP A 121 8.59 22.45 28.61
N THR A 122 8.06 22.81 27.44
CA THR A 122 7.86 21.86 26.34
C THR A 122 9.14 21.81 25.50
N ILE A 123 9.84 20.68 25.54
CA ILE A 123 11.09 20.45 24.79
C ILE A 123 10.81 19.49 23.64
N ARG A 124 11.29 19.83 22.43
CA ARG A 124 11.16 18.99 21.24
C ARG A 124 12.49 18.91 20.50
N GLN A 125 12.88 17.70 20.11
CA GLN A 125 13.95 17.54 19.13
C GLN A 125 13.37 17.87 17.75
N VAL A 126 13.92 18.90 17.11
CA VAL A 126 13.53 19.30 15.76
C VAL A 126 14.39 18.49 14.78
N PRO A 127 13.81 17.58 13.98
CA PRO A 127 14.56 16.91 12.92
C PRO A 127 15.07 17.93 11.91
N PRO A 128 16.21 17.66 11.23
CA PRO A 128 16.62 18.46 10.09
C PRO A 128 15.49 18.59 9.06
N PRO A 129 15.41 19.70 8.31
CA PRO A 129 14.39 19.87 7.27
C PRO A 129 14.33 18.67 6.32
N GLY A 130 13.13 18.13 6.09
CA GLY A 130 12.91 16.96 5.24
C GLY A 130 13.15 15.60 5.91
N GLN A 131 13.61 15.58 7.17
CA GLN A 131 13.74 14.36 7.98
C GLN A 131 12.63 14.24 9.04
N GLU A 132 11.53 14.99 8.90
CA GLU A 132 10.45 14.93 9.89
C GLU A 132 9.76 13.56 9.90
N LEU A 133 9.77 12.85 8.77
CA LEU A 133 9.20 11.51 8.64
C LEU A 133 10.02 10.74 7.59
N MET A 134 10.90 9.85 8.04
CA MET A 134 11.78 9.09 7.16
C MET A 134 11.16 7.76 6.74
N ARG A 135 11.36 7.36 5.49
CA ARG A 135 10.97 6.02 5.01
C ARG A 135 12.08 5.04 5.35
N LEU A 136 11.72 3.94 5.99
CA LEU A 136 12.64 2.84 6.28
C LEU A 136 12.57 1.79 5.16
N PRO A 137 13.71 1.22 4.75
CA PRO A 137 13.70 0.10 3.82
C PRO A 137 13.09 -1.14 4.49
N PHE A 138 12.39 -1.95 3.69
CA PHE A 138 11.93 -3.27 4.10
C PHE A 138 12.18 -4.28 2.96
N PRO A 139 12.97 -5.35 3.21
CA PRO A 139 13.70 -5.63 4.45
C PRO A 139 14.81 -4.60 4.73
N ASN A 140 15.35 -4.58 5.95
CA ASN A 140 16.49 -3.73 6.29
C ASN A 140 17.73 -4.24 5.53
N THR A 141 18.33 -3.36 4.74
CA THR A 141 19.49 -3.63 3.89
C THR A 141 20.81 -3.22 4.53
N GLU A 142 20.81 -2.73 5.77
CA GLU A 142 22.01 -2.29 6.49
C GLU A 142 22.94 -3.48 6.83
N PRO A 143 24.25 -3.39 6.50
CA PRO A 143 25.21 -4.48 6.66
C PRO A 143 25.48 -4.85 8.14
N HIS A 144 25.21 -3.96 9.09
CA HIS A 144 25.43 -4.21 10.53
C HIS A 144 24.36 -5.10 11.18
N THR A 145 23.29 -5.44 10.46
CA THR A 145 22.28 -6.42 10.89
C THR A 145 22.51 -7.83 10.31
N ALA A 146 23.61 -8.04 9.57
CA ALA A 146 23.93 -9.30 8.90
C ALA A 146 24.36 -10.45 9.84
N SER A 147 24.33 -10.27 11.16
CA SER A 147 24.79 -11.30 12.11
C SER A 147 23.74 -12.34 12.49
N THR A 148 22.53 -12.28 11.96
CA THR A 148 21.64 -13.45 11.87
C THR A 148 20.81 -13.31 10.60
N ALA A 149 20.82 -14.32 9.74
CA ALA A 149 19.92 -14.43 8.61
C ALA A 149 18.48 -14.59 9.14
N ILE A 150 17.88 -13.50 9.62
CA ILE A 150 16.44 -13.46 9.86
C ILE A 150 15.83 -13.49 8.46
N ALA A 151 15.35 -14.68 8.05
CA ALA A 151 14.57 -14.83 6.84
C ALA A 151 13.51 -13.73 6.83
N VAL A 152 13.47 -12.94 5.74
CA VAL A 152 12.54 -11.82 5.60
C VAL A 152 11.14 -12.39 5.66
N GLN A 153 10.49 -12.24 6.82
CA GLN A 153 9.09 -12.62 6.96
C GLN A 153 8.27 -11.63 6.15
N PRO A 154 7.47 -12.08 5.17
CA PRO A 154 6.69 -11.17 4.34
C PRO A 154 5.54 -10.53 5.13
N CYS A 155 5.10 -9.36 4.68
CA CYS A 155 3.89 -8.71 5.18
C CYS A 155 2.69 -9.24 4.41
N LYS A 156 1.63 -9.65 5.12
CA LYS A 156 0.35 -9.90 4.45
C LYS A 156 -0.30 -8.56 4.13
N ILE A 157 -0.85 -8.41 2.94
CA ILE A 157 -1.60 -7.24 2.52
C ILE A 157 -2.93 -7.73 1.95
N GLU A 158 -4.02 -7.11 2.38
CA GLU A 158 -5.35 -7.37 1.84
C GLU A 158 -6.06 -6.07 1.53
N TYR A 159 -6.79 -6.05 0.41
CA TYR A 159 -7.66 -4.93 0.09
C TYR A 159 -8.85 -5.33 -0.77
N LYS A 160 -9.90 -4.51 -0.72
CA LYS A 160 -11.07 -4.66 -1.59
C LYS A 160 -10.82 -4.03 -2.96
N VAL A 161 -10.92 -4.85 -4.00
CA VAL A 161 -10.76 -4.43 -5.39
C VAL A 161 -12.02 -3.69 -5.86
N PRO A 162 -11.92 -2.54 -6.57
CA PRO A 162 -13.09 -1.81 -7.05
C PRO A 162 -14.01 -2.65 -7.94
N ALA A 163 -15.32 -2.38 -7.88
CA ALA A 163 -16.33 -3.18 -8.59
C ALA A 163 -16.19 -3.17 -10.11
N HIS A 164 -15.71 -2.05 -10.68
CA HIS A 164 -15.52 -1.87 -12.12
C HIS A 164 -14.26 -2.58 -12.66
N VAL A 165 -13.47 -3.21 -11.80
CA VAL A 165 -12.23 -3.88 -12.19
C VAL A 165 -12.51 -5.34 -12.53
N LEU A 166 -12.10 -5.78 -13.71
CA LEU A 166 -12.14 -7.18 -14.08
C LEU A 166 -10.90 -7.89 -13.54
N VAL A 167 -11.10 -8.79 -12.57
CA VAL A 167 -10.03 -9.59 -11.97
C VAL A 167 -10.10 -11.00 -12.53
N ARG A 168 -8.95 -11.53 -12.95
CA ARG A 168 -8.84 -12.89 -13.49
C ARG A 168 -9.00 -13.92 -12.37
N LYS A 169 -9.33 -15.17 -12.74
CA LYS A 169 -9.38 -16.30 -11.79
C LYS A 169 -8.06 -16.47 -11.03
N SER A 170 -6.93 -16.25 -11.72
CA SER A 170 -5.58 -16.29 -11.16
C SER A 170 -4.93 -14.92 -11.40
N PRO A 171 -5.13 -13.95 -10.50
CA PRO A 171 -4.52 -12.63 -10.65
C PRO A 171 -3.03 -12.67 -10.33
N THR A 172 -2.28 -11.79 -10.98
CA THR A 172 -0.87 -11.53 -10.68
C THR A 172 -0.78 -10.26 -9.84
N ILE A 173 0.03 -10.29 -8.79
CA ILE A 173 0.37 -9.13 -7.99
C ILE A 173 1.86 -8.84 -8.23
N SER A 174 2.19 -7.57 -8.44
CA SER A 174 3.57 -7.14 -8.60
C SER A 174 3.84 -5.87 -7.82
N TRP A 175 5.10 -5.65 -7.46
CA TRP A 175 5.58 -4.37 -6.98
C TRP A 175 6.38 -3.65 -8.07
N TRP A 176 6.40 -2.33 -8.02
CA TRP A 176 7.14 -1.50 -8.96
C TRP A 176 8.62 -1.43 -8.57
N ASP A 177 9.48 -2.01 -9.39
CA ASP A 177 10.93 -1.83 -9.31
C ASP A 177 11.32 -0.52 -9.99
N LYS A 178 11.79 0.44 -9.20
CA LYS A 178 12.16 1.76 -9.69
C LYS A 178 13.48 1.76 -10.44
N ASP A 179 14.40 0.88 -10.07
CA ASP A 179 15.74 0.84 -10.65
C ASP A 179 15.69 0.13 -12.01
N ALA A 180 14.89 -0.94 -12.10
CA ALA A 180 14.64 -1.65 -13.36
C ALA A 180 13.54 -1.01 -14.23
N GLU A 181 12.78 -0.05 -13.69
CA GLU A 181 11.55 0.51 -14.27
C GLU A 181 10.58 -0.56 -14.79
N LYS A 182 10.33 -1.60 -13.97
CA LYS A 182 9.48 -2.74 -14.34
C LYS A 182 8.62 -3.22 -13.18
N TRP A 183 7.52 -3.89 -13.51
CA TRP A 183 6.74 -4.64 -12.52
C TRP A 183 7.42 -5.98 -12.22
N SER A 184 7.64 -6.26 -10.93
CA SER A 184 8.28 -7.49 -10.47
C SER A 184 7.35 -8.29 -9.56
N THR A 185 7.32 -9.60 -9.75
CA THR A 185 6.64 -10.57 -8.86
C THR A 185 7.58 -11.12 -7.78
N ASP A 186 8.85 -10.71 -7.77
CA ASP A 186 9.84 -11.18 -6.80
C ASP A 186 9.37 -10.93 -5.36
N GLY A 187 9.43 -11.93 -4.50
CA GLY A 187 8.99 -11.83 -3.12
C GLY A 187 7.47 -11.64 -2.93
N ILE A 188 6.65 -11.88 -3.96
CA ILE A 188 5.18 -11.95 -3.84
C ILE A 188 4.73 -13.41 -3.80
N THR A 189 3.96 -13.79 -2.79
CA THR A 189 3.50 -15.18 -2.59
C THR A 189 2.06 -15.24 -2.12
N GLU A 190 1.48 -16.45 -2.16
CA GLU A 190 0.17 -16.78 -1.54
C GLU A 190 -0.96 -15.82 -1.96
N ILE A 191 -1.01 -15.50 -3.25
CA ILE A 191 -2.08 -14.67 -3.81
C ILE A 191 -3.39 -15.44 -3.76
N SER A 192 -4.39 -14.86 -3.11
CA SER A 192 -5.76 -15.38 -3.04
C SER A 192 -6.74 -14.29 -3.45
N TRP A 193 -7.70 -14.68 -4.30
CA TRP A 193 -8.76 -13.84 -4.80
C TRP A 193 -10.11 -14.43 -4.38
N GLU A 194 -10.89 -13.63 -3.66
CA GLU A 194 -12.23 -13.97 -3.17
C GLU A 194 -13.26 -13.12 -3.94
N PRO A 195 -13.88 -13.67 -5.02
CA PRO A 195 -14.79 -12.93 -5.88
C PRO A 195 -16.01 -12.36 -5.15
N GLU A 196 -16.56 -13.09 -4.18
CA GLU A 196 -17.80 -12.77 -3.46
C GLU A 196 -17.66 -11.46 -2.67
N ASN A 197 -16.55 -11.31 -1.96
CA ASN A 197 -16.22 -10.12 -1.18
C ASN A 197 -15.38 -9.09 -1.95
N ARG A 198 -15.00 -9.43 -3.19
CA ARG A 198 -14.03 -8.71 -4.01
C ARG A 198 -12.73 -8.40 -3.27
N LYS A 199 -12.26 -9.34 -2.46
CA LYS A 199 -11.07 -9.19 -1.61
C LYS A 199 -9.89 -9.90 -2.24
N ILE A 200 -8.76 -9.21 -2.36
CA ILE A 200 -7.50 -9.81 -2.74
C ILE A 200 -6.56 -9.79 -1.53
N SER A 201 -5.87 -10.91 -1.30
CA SER A 201 -4.87 -11.05 -0.23
C SER A 201 -3.61 -11.68 -0.79
N PHE A 202 -2.45 -11.23 -0.35
CA PHE A 202 -1.16 -11.77 -0.76
C PHE A 202 -0.09 -11.43 0.29
N PHE A 203 1.05 -12.10 0.20
CA PHE A 203 2.22 -11.80 1.00
C PHE A 203 3.27 -11.09 0.15
N SER A 204 3.91 -10.08 0.74
CA SER A 204 4.99 -9.34 0.10
C SER A 204 6.21 -9.23 0.99
N ALA A 205 7.37 -9.63 0.46
CA ALA A 205 8.66 -9.43 1.09
C ALA A 205 9.17 -7.99 1.01
N ARG A 206 8.44 -7.08 0.34
CA ARG A 206 8.83 -5.67 0.15
C ARG A 206 7.67 -4.74 0.49
N LEU A 207 7.98 -3.63 1.15
CA LEU A 207 7.03 -2.53 1.31
C LEU A 207 7.30 -1.51 0.21
N ALA A 208 6.44 -1.52 -0.81
CA ALA A 208 6.63 -0.79 -2.05
C ALA A 208 5.29 -0.29 -2.61
N ALA A 209 5.31 0.19 -3.86
CA ALA A 209 4.10 0.36 -4.65
C ALA A 209 3.74 -0.98 -5.31
N LEU A 210 2.54 -1.48 -5.07
CA LEU A 210 2.03 -2.76 -5.55
C LEU A 210 0.70 -2.59 -6.28
N SER A 211 0.42 -3.51 -7.20
CA SER A 211 -0.83 -3.54 -7.95
C SER A 211 -1.15 -4.95 -8.43
N ILE A 212 -2.42 -5.19 -8.79
CA ILE A 212 -2.76 -6.30 -9.68
C ILE A 212 -2.22 -5.93 -11.06
N THR A 213 -1.35 -6.76 -11.61
CA THR A 213 -0.73 -6.51 -12.91
C THR A 213 -1.19 -7.53 -13.93
N GLN A 214 -1.14 -7.12 -15.19
CA GLN A 214 -1.34 -8.01 -16.31
C GLN A 214 -0.62 -7.53 -17.56
N GLU A 215 -0.42 -8.44 -18.52
CA GLU A 215 0.10 -8.10 -19.83
C GLU A 215 -0.82 -7.09 -20.56
N ARG A 216 -0.20 -6.09 -21.19
CA ARG A 216 -0.92 -5.00 -21.88
C ARG A 216 -1.79 -5.46 -23.04
N HIS A 217 -1.29 -6.44 -23.80
CA HIS A 217 -1.88 -6.89 -25.05
C HIS A 217 -2.72 -8.15 -24.87
N LEU A 218 -3.08 -8.50 -23.64
CA LEU A 218 -3.62 -9.82 -23.36
C LEU A 218 -5.05 -10.04 -23.90
N ASP A 219 -5.75 -8.96 -24.24
CA ASP A 219 -7.06 -8.99 -24.90
C ASP A 219 -6.98 -8.63 -26.40
N LEU A 220 -5.75 -8.44 -26.92
CA LEU A 220 -5.49 -8.14 -28.33
C LEU A 220 -5.06 -9.39 -29.11
N PRO A 221 -5.32 -9.45 -30.43
CA PRO A 221 -6.17 -8.50 -31.17
C PRO A 221 -7.66 -8.67 -30.81
N TYR A 222 -8.43 -7.59 -30.94
CA TYR A 222 -9.88 -7.70 -30.88
C TYR A 222 -10.38 -8.51 -32.08
N GLN A 223 -11.31 -9.43 -31.82
CA GLN A 223 -11.86 -10.32 -32.84
C GLN A 223 -12.96 -9.64 -33.64
N TYR A 224 -13.80 -8.87 -32.94
CA TYR A 224 -14.97 -8.21 -33.52
C TYR A 224 -15.40 -7.04 -32.65
N TRP A 225 -15.97 -6.00 -33.24
CA TRP A 225 -16.69 -4.96 -32.51
C TRP A 225 -17.90 -4.49 -33.31
N SER A 226 -18.94 -4.03 -32.62
CA SER A 226 -20.13 -3.43 -33.23
C SER A 226 -20.70 -2.35 -32.34
N MET A 227 -21.35 -1.37 -32.95
CA MET A 227 -22.07 -0.32 -32.23
C MET A 227 -23.48 -0.23 -32.82
N ARG A 228 -24.50 -0.23 -31.96
CA ARG A 228 -25.91 -0.09 -32.38
C ARG A 228 -26.64 0.97 -31.55
N PRO A 229 -27.50 1.79 -32.17
CA PRO A 229 -28.33 2.73 -31.41
C PRO A 229 -29.32 1.95 -30.53
N VAL A 230 -29.56 2.45 -29.31
CA VAL A 230 -30.54 1.86 -28.37
C VAL A 230 -31.60 2.87 -27.89
N ALA A 231 -31.29 4.17 -27.91
CA ALA A 231 -32.22 5.27 -27.64
C ALA A 231 -31.67 6.59 -28.22
N PRO A 232 -32.41 7.72 -28.20
CA PRO A 232 -31.86 9.02 -28.54
C PRO A 232 -30.62 9.34 -27.70
N LEU A 233 -29.51 9.72 -28.35
CA LEU A 233 -28.20 9.97 -27.73
C LEU A 233 -27.60 8.76 -26.97
N MET A 234 -28.08 7.54 -27.22
CA MET A 234 -27.52 6.34 -26.60
C MET A 234 -27.18 5.26 -27.63
N CYS A 235 -26.02 4.62 -27.46
CA CYS A 235 -25.63 3.45 -28.23
C CYS A 235 -25.07 2.34 -27.32
N GLU A 236 -25.21 1.11 -27.77
CA GLU A 236 -24.52 -0.04 -27.20
C GLU A 236 -23.29 -0.33 -28.04
N LEU A 237 -22.12 -0.37 -27.40
CA LEU A 237 -20.86 -0.84 -27.96
C LEU A 237 -20.59 -2.26 -27.47
N SER A 238 -20.50 -3.21 -28.39
CA SER A 238 -20.11 -4.60 -28.13
C SER A 238 -18.69 -4.83 -28.65
N ILE A 239 -17.79 -5.33 -27.80
CA ILE A 239 -16.41 -5.67 -28.16
C ILE A 239 -16.16 -7.14 -27.82
N LYS A 240 -15.80 -7.93 -28.82
CA LYS A 240 -15.32 -9.30 -28.65
C LYS A 240 -13.79 -9.31 -28.65
N ALA A 241 -13.22 -9.47 -27.46
CA ALA A 241 -11.80 -9.67 -27.26
C ALA A 241 -11.43 -11.16 -27.27
N ALA A 242 -10.14 -11.47 -27.10
CA ALA A 242 -9.66 -12.85 -27.06
C ALA A 242 -10.29 -13.71 -25.93
N ARG A 243 -10.69 -13.09 -24.81
CA ARG A 243 -11.19 -13.79 -23.62
C ARG A 243 -12.59 -13.40 -23.17
N TYR A 244 -13.04 -12.19 -23.54
CA TYR A 244 -14.26 -11.61 -23.02
C TYR A 244 -15.06 -10.95 -24.15
N GLU A 245 -16.38 -11.01 -24.04
CA GLU A 245 -17.27 -10.11 -24.73
C GLU A 245 -17.70 -9.03 -23.75
N LEU A 246 -17.49 -7.77 -24.11
CA LEU A 246 -17.79 -6.61 -23.29
C LEU A 246 -18.88 -5.80 -23.98
N GLN A 247 -19.87 -5.38 -23.21
CA GLN A 247 -20.97 -4.56 -23.69
C GLN A 247 -21.05 -3.30 -22.84
N PHE A 248 -21.05 -2.15 -23.49
CA PHE A 248 -21.10 -0.84 -22.86
C PHE A 248 -22.28 -0.05 -23.40
N VAL A 249 -23.08 0.53 -22.51
CA VAL A 249 -24.05 1.57 -22.89
C VAL A 249 -23.34 2.91 -22.78
N ILE A 250 -23.32 3.65 -23.88
CA ILE A 250 -22.73 4.98 -24.00
C ILE A 250 -23.89 5.98 -24.14
N SER A 251 -23.88 7.02 -23.33
CA SER A 251 -24.88 8.08 -23.24
C SER A 251 -24.23 9.46 -23.22
#